data_AF-A0A9W3SZP0-F1
#
_entry.id   AF-A0A9W3SZP0-F1
#
_cell.length_a   1.000
_cell.length_b   1.000
_cell.length_c   1.000
_cell.angle_alpha   90.00
_cell.angle_beta   90.00
_cell.angle_gamma   90.00
#
_symmetry.space_group_name_H-M   'P 1'
#
loop_
_entity.id
_entity.type
_entity.pdbx_description
1 polymer ?
#
loop_
_entity_poly.entity_id
_entity_poly.type
_entity_poly.pdbx_seq_one_letter_code
_entity_poly.pdbx_strand_id
1 'polypeptide(L)'
;MKEIGTNIAELNPYSILTAFLCLGIVIAATKWLPRIPGALLGLVISSLIATLLFPNQIETIGTTYGDIPHQLPDFQMPEFTWDTVLMLLPAACIIAALGGIESLLSAMVADNMANSKHNSNKELVGQGIANMVAPLFGGIPATGAIARTATNIKNGATSPVSGMVHGMVVLLVYYFYLRLLFIFH
;
A
#
# COMPACT_ATOMS: atom_id res chain seq x y z
N MET A 1 17.57 -9.91 -15.09
CA MET A 1 19.00 -9.80 -14.70
C MET A 1 19.88 -9.17 -15.78
N LYS A 2 19.75 -9.52 -17.07
CA LYS A 2 20.49 -8.83 -18.16
C LYS A 2 20.24 -7.33 -18.21
N GLU A 3 18.98 -6.88 -18.13
CA GLU A 3 18.67 -5.44 -18.13
C GLU A 3 19.26 -4.68 -16.94
N ILE A 4 19.26 -5.27 -15.74
CA ILE A 4 19.92 -4.69 -14.57
C ILE A 4 21.41 -4.50 -14.85
N GLY A 5 22.07 -5.51 -15.42
CA GLY A 5 23.49 -5.43 -15.77
C GLY A 5 23.81 -4.43 -16.89
N THR A 6 22.84 -4.10 -17.74
CA THR A 6 23.04 -3.17 -18.86
C THR A 6 22.88 -1.71 -18.41
N ASN A 7 21.99 -1.46 -17.44
CA ASN A 7 21.70 -0.13 -16.89
C ASN A 7 22.48 0.20 -15.61
N ILE A 8 23.53 -0.57 -15.26
CA ILE A 8 24.40 -0.28 -14.10
C ILE A 8 25.02 1.12 -14.20
N ALA A 9 25.30 1.60 -15.41
CA ALA A 9 25.88 2.93 -15.63
C ALA A 9 24.89 4.08 -15.37
N GLU A 10 23.57 3.80 -15.32
CA GLU A 10 22.53 4.78 -15.04
C GLU A 10 22.18 4.85 -13.54
N LEU A 11 22.87 4.08 -12.70
CA LEU A 11 22.65 4.09 -11.26
C LEU A 11 22.99 5.45 -10.67
N ASN A 12 21.99 6.04 -10.02
CA ASN A 12 22.18 7.27 -9.28
C ASN A 12 22.72 6.96 -7.87
N PRO A 13 23.97 7.36 -7.54
CA PRO A 13 24.56 7.05 -6.24
C PRO A 13 23.84 7.73 -5.06
N TYR A 14 23.20 8.89 -5.29
CA TYR A 14 22.43 9.60 -4.26
C TYR A 14 21.13 8.87 -3.92
N SER A 15 20.47 8.27 -4.91
CA SER A 15 19.28 7.43 -4.68
C SER A 15 19.64 6.18 -3.87
N ILE A 16 20.77 5.54 -4.18
CA ILE A 16 21.27 4.39 -3.43
C ILE A 16 21.59 4.78 -1.97
N LEU A 17 22.32 5.87 -1.78
CA LEU A 17 22.64 6.38 -0.44
C LEU A 17 21.37 6.67 0.38
N THR A 18 20.38 7.31 -0.24
CA THR A 18 19.11 7.65 0.41
C THR A 18 18.31 6.39 0.78
N ALA A 19 18.32 5.37 -0.09
CA ALA A 19 17.68 4.08 0.21
C ALA A 19 18.35 3.38 1.41
N PHE A 20 19.69 3.35 1.47
CA PHE A 20 20.42 2.78 2.61
C PHE A 20 20.19 3.57 3.90
N LEU A 21 20.15 4.90 3.81
CA LEU A 21 19.87 5.77 4.94
C LEU A 21 18.44 5.55 5.46
N CYS A 22 17.45 5.47 4.57
CA CYS A 22 16.06 5.14 4.92
C CYS A 22 15.98 3.79 5.64
N LEU A 23 16.61 2.75 5.07
CA LEU A 23 16.65 1.42 5.68
C LEU A 23 17.31 1.44 7.07
N GLY A 24 18.44 2.14 7.21
CA GLY A 24 19.14 2.30 8.49
C GLY A 24 18.24 2.94 9.56
N ILE A 25 17.48 3.98 9.18
CA ILE A 25 16.53 4.64 10.07
C ILE A 25 15.38 3.70 10.45
N VAL A 26 14.82 2.95 9.50
CA VAL A 26 13.73 2.00 9.79
C VAL A 26 14.19 0.94 10.81
N ILE A 27 15.39 0.39 10.64
CA ILE A 27 15.96 -0.61 11.56
C ILE A 27 16.27 0.02 12.92
N ALA A 28 16.88 1.21 12.96
CA ALA A 28 17.16 1.92 14.20
C ALA A 28 15.89 2.29 14.97
N ALA A 29 14.87 2.80 14.27
CA ALA A 29 13.60 3.22 14.86
C ALA A 29 12.81 2.04 15.42
N THR A 30 12.77 0.91 14.72
CA THR A 30 12.11 -0.30 15.24
C THR A 30 12.77 -0.83 16.52
N LYS A 31 14.08 -0.60 16.69
CA LYS A 31 14.83 -1.00 17.90
C LYS A 31 14.72 0.01 19.05
N TRP A 32 14.81 1.31 18.78
CA TRP A 32 14.94 2.34 19.82
C TRP A 32 13.68 3.17 20.05
N LEU A 33 12.80 3.30 19.07
CA LEU A 33 11.53 4.03 19.16
C LEU A 33 10.35 3.14 18.74
N PRO A 34 10.10 1.99 19.40
CA PRO A 34 9.10 1.02 18.98
C PRO A 34 7.65 1.55 18.99
N ARG A 35 7.40 2.72 19.59
CA ARG A 35 6.10 3.39 19.60
C ARG A 35 5.79 4.16 18.31
N ILE A 36 6.81 4.53 17.54
CA ILE A 36 6.65 5.32 16.31
C ILE A 36 6.83 4.40 15.10
N PRO A 37 5.98 4.50 14.05
CA PRO A 37 6.17 3.72 12.84
C PRO A 37 7.51 4.03 12.16
N GLY A 38 8.45 3.09 12.24
CA GLY A 38 9.80 3.28 11.70
C GLY A 38 9.82 3.61 10.20
N ALA A 39 8.87 3.06 9.43
CA ALA A 39 8.70 3.39 8.02
C ALA A 39 8.37 4.87 7.76
N LEU A 40 7.53 5.49 8.60
CA LEU A 40 7.23 6.92 8.48
C LEU A 40 8.44 7.78 8.81
N LEU A 41 9.17 7.43 9.88
CA LEU A 41 10.42 8.14 10.24
C LEU A 41 11.48 8.02 9.15
N GLY A 42 11.68 6.81 8.63
CA GLY A 42 12.60 6.54 7.52
C GLY A 42 12.25 7.40 6.31
N LEU A 43 10.98 7.39 5.91
CA LEU A 43 10.49 8.18 4.78
C LEU A 43 10.71 9.69 4.99
N VAL A 44 10.25 10.25 6.12
CA VAL A 44 10.34 11.70 6.37
C VAL A 44 11.78 12.17 6.50
N ILE A 45 12.58 11.49 7.31
CA ILE A 45 13.96 11.92 7.59
C ILE A 45 14.84 11.72 6.35
N SER A 46 14.73 10.59 5.65
CA SER A 46 15.52 10.36 4.44
C SER A 46 15.16 11.35 3.33
N SER A 47 13.87 11.66 3.15
CA SER A 47 13.42 12.67 2.19
C SER A 47 13.91 14.08 2.56
N LEU A 48 13.88 14.43 3.85
CA LEU A 48 14.37 15.73 4.32
C LEU A 48 15.89 15.87 4.12
N ILE A 49 16.65 14.81 4.45
CA ILE A 49 18.10 14.80 4.23
C ILE A 49 18.43 14.89 2.74
N ALA A 50 17.76 14.11 1.90
CA ALA A 50 17.93 14.16 0.45
C ALA A 50 17.67 15.56 -0.12
N THR A 51 16.55 16.18 0.27
CA THR A 51 16.16 17.51 -0.23
C THR A 51 17.06 18.64 0.26
N LEU A 52 17.58 18.55 1.50
CA LEU A 52 18.45 19.59 2.05
C LEU A 52 19.92 19.45 1.65
N LEU A 53 20.45 18.22 1.53
CA LEU A 53 21.87 17.99 1.25
C LEU A 53 22.18 17.79 -0.23
N PHE A 54 21.25 17.21 -1.00
CA PHE A 54 21.46 16.84 -2.40
C PHE A 54 20.29 17.30 -3.29
N PRO A 55 19.98 18.61 -3.32
CA PRO A 55 18.86 19.12 -4.10
C PRO A 55 19.01 18.78 -5.58
N ASN A 56 17.92 18.33 -6.21
CA ASN A 56 17.83 17.94 -7.63
C ASN A 56 18.75 16.78 -8.06
N GLN A 57 19.37 16.07 -7.12
CA GLN A 57 20.20 14.90 -7.44
C GLN A 57 19.42 13.59 -7.36
N ILE A 58 18.16 13.61 -6.93
CA ILE A 58 17.33 12.42 -6.77
C ILE A 58 15.99 12.68 -7.44
N GLU A 59 15.61 11.75 -8.32
CA GLU A 59 14.27 11.73 -8.87
C GLU A 59 13.25 11.45 -7.78
N THR A 60 12.29 12.35 -7.64
CA THR A 60 11.19 12.23 -6.69
C THR A 60 9.98 11.63 -7.38
N ILE A 61 8.99 11.20 -6.59
CA ILE A 61 7.71 10.73 -7.15
C ILE A 61 7.09 11.81 -8.04
N GLY A 62 7.16 13.09 -7.63
CA GLY A 62 6.62 14.22 -8.41
C GLY A 62 7.37 14.46 -9.72
N THR A 63 8.70 14.41 -9.72
CA THR A 63 9.49 14.63 -10.96
C THR A 63 9.37 13.47 -11.94
N THR A 64 9.19 12.24 -11.45
CA THR A 64 9.11 11.05 -12.31
C THR A 64 7.70 10.76 -12.80
N TYR A 65 6.70 10.84 -11.93
CA TYR A 65 5.33 10.39 -12.19
C TYR A 65 4.32 11.54 -12.28
N GLY A 66 4.76 12.78 -12.07
CA GLY A 66 3.90 13.96 -12.04
C GLY A 66 3.20 14.17 -10.70
N ASP A 67 2.34 15.18 -10.66
CA ASP A 67 1.60 15.53 -9.46
C ASP A 67 0.51 14.51 -9.13
N ILE A 68 0.25 14.33 -7.83
CA ILE A 68 -0.85 13.50 -7.35
C ILE A 68 -2.17 14.23 -7.64
N PRO A 69 -3.17 13.56 -8.25
CA PRO A 69 -4.45 14.19 -8.55
C PRO A 69 -5.05 14.88 -7.32
N HIS A 70 -5.46 16.14 -7.48
CA HIS A 70 -6.01 16.95 -6.38
C HIS A 70 -7.50 16.70 -6.11
N GLN A 71 -8.15 15.81 -6.85
CA GLN A 71 -9.57 15.48 -6.70
C GLN A 71 -9.78 14.08 -6.13
N LEU A 72 -10.94 13.87 -5.51
CA LEU A 72 -11.37 12.52 -5.14
C LEU A 72 -11.49 11.65 -6.41
N PRO A 73 -11.20 10.34 -6.32
CA PRO A 73 -11.36 9.46 -7.46
C PRO A 73 -12.83 9.44 -7.89
N ASP A 74 -13.07 9.79 -9.15
CA ASP A 74 -14.38 9.70 -9.76
C ASP A 74 -14.73 8.24 -10.07
N PHE A 75 -16.03 7.97 -10.13
CA PHE A 75 -16.50 6.68 -10.61
C PHE A 75 -16.15 6.50 -12.09
N GLN A 76 -15.40 5.46 -12.41
CA GLN A 76 -14.98 5.11 -13.76
C GLN A 76 -15.42 3.68 -14.08
N MET A 77 -16.24 3.52 -15.12
CA MET A 77 -16.57 2.20 -15.62
C MET A 77 -15.47 1.76 -16.59
N PRO A 78 -14.75 0.65 -16.32
CA PRO A 78 -13.72 0.17 -17.23
C PRO A 78 -14.36 -0.30 -18.55
N GLU A 79 -13.65 -0.10 -19.66
CA GLU A 79 -14.09 -0.61 -20.95
C GLU A 79 -14.13 -2.13 -20.93
N PHE A 80 -15.34 -2.68 -21.12
CA PHE A 80 -15.58 -4.11 -21.17
C PHE A 80 -15.70 -4.57 -22.62
N THR A 81 -14.61 -5.10 -23.17
CA THR A 81 -14.64 -5.82 -24.45
C THR A 81 -14.32 -7.29 -24.22
N TRP A 82 -14.88 -8.16 -25.07
CA TRP A 82 -14.65 -9.59 -24.95
C TRP A 82 -13.18 -9.97 -25.13
N ASP A 83 -12.48 -9.26 -26.01
CA ASP A 83 -11.04 -9.43 -26.23
C ASP A 83 -10.21 -9.07 -24.99
N THR A 84 -10.52 -7.94 -24.33
CA THR A 84 -9.85 -7.54 -23.09
C THR A 84 -10.10 -8.55 -21.97
N VAL A 85 -11.32 -9.08 -21.85
CA VAL A 85 -11.65 -10.10 -20.84
C VAL A 85 -10.81 -11.36 -21.06
N LEU A 86 -10.77 -11.89 -22.29
CA LEU A 86 -9.97 -13.09 -22.59
C LEU A 86 -8.47 -12.86 -22.38
N MET A 87 -7.98 -11.66 -22.72
CA MET A 87 -6.58 -11.27 -22.51
C MET A 87 -6.21 -11.19 -21.02
N LEU A 88 -7.08 -10.63 -20.19
CA LEU A 88 -6.79 -10.39 -18.76
C LEU A 88 -7.20 -11.55 -17.85
N LEU A 89 -8.05 -12.48 -18.32
CA LEU A 89 -8.55 -13.61 -17.53
C LEU A 89 -7.42 -14.43 -16.86
N PRO A 90 -6.30 -14.77 -17.53
CA PRO A 90 -5.23 -15.52 -16.88
C PRO A 90 -4.62 -14.76 -15.69
N ALA A 91 -4.34 -13.46 -15.86
CA ALA A 91 -3.79 -12.62 -14.82
C ALA A 91 -4.79 -12.43 -13.67
N ALA A 92 -6.08 -12.21 -13.99
CA ALA A 92 -7.14 -12.10 -13.00
C ALA A 92 -7.28 -13.37 -12.16
N CYS A 93 -7.22 -14.56 -12.78
CA CYS A 93 -7.25 -15.84 -12.05
C CYS A 93 -6.06 -15.99 -11.09
N ILE A 94 -4.87 -15.61 -11.52
CA ILE A 94 -3.66 -15.66 -10.67
C ILE A 94 -3.80 -14.70 -9.48
N ILE A 95 -4.24 -13.46 -9.72
CA ILE A 95 -4.45 -12.47 -8.67
C ILE A 95 -5.54 -12.92 -7.70
N ALA A 96 -6.65 -13.47 -8.19
CA ALA A 96 -7.72 -13.99 -7.35
C ALA A 96 -7.25 -15.16 -6.48
N ALA A 97 -6.47 -16.09 -7.04
CA ALA A 97 -5.92 -17.22 -6.31
C ALA A 97 -4.90 -16.77 -5.24
N LEU A 98 -3.93 -15.93 -5.62
CA LEU A 98 -2.92 -15.38 -4.70
C LEU A 98 -3.58 -14.57 -3.59
N GLY A 99 -4.47 -13.65 -3.98
CA GLY A 99 -5.20 -12.81 -3.05
C GLY A 99 -6.06 -13.61 -2.08
N GLY A 100 -6.75 -14.65 -2.56
CA GLY A 100 -7.54 -15.55 -1.73
C GLY A 100 -6.69 -16.35 -0.75
N ILE A 101 -5.54 -16.86 -1.19
CA ILE A 101 -4.56 -17.53 -0.31
C ILE A 101 -4.10 -16.58 0.79
N GLU A 102 -3.69 -15.36 0.43
CA GLU A 102 -3.24 -14.35 1.41
C GLU A 102 -4.35 -13.93 2.39
N SER A 103 -5.60 -13.79 1.92
CA SER A 103 -6.74 -13.46 2.79
C SER A 103 -7.02 -14.57 3.78
N LEU A 104 -7.04 -15.83 3.32
CA LEU A 104 -7.27 -16.98 4.20
C LEU A 104 -6.10 -17.19 5.17
N LEU A 105 -4.85 -16.97 4.75
CA LEU A 105 -3.69 -16.98 5.65
C LEU A 105 -3.81 -15.88 6.73
N SER A 106 -4.20 -14.66 6.34
CA SER A 106 -4.46 -13.57 7.29
C SER A 106 -5.60 -13.88 8.25
N ALA A 107 -6.68 -14.49 7.77
CA ALA A 107 -7.82 -14.89 8.59
C ALA A 107 -7.44 -16.01 9.58
N MET A 108 -6.64 -17.00 9.16
CA MET A 108 -6.14 -18.05 10.07
C MET A 108 -5.22 -17.49 11.16
N VAL A 109 -4.37 -16.51 10.82
CA VAL A 109 -3.55 -15.82 11.84
C VAL A 109 -4.44 -15.05 12.82
N ALA A 110 -5.47 -14.37 12.32
CA ALA A 110 -6.45 -13.67 13.15
C ALA A 110 -7.18 -14.63 14.11
N ASP A 111 -7.68 -15.74 13.59
CA ASP A 111 -8.39 -16.79 14.33
C ASP A 111 -7.54 -17.34 15.47
N ASN A 112 -6.28 -17.67 15.19
CA ASN A 112 -5.34 -18.17 16.19
C ASN A 112 -5.06 -17.13 17.29
N MET A 113 -4.94 -15.85 16.94
CA MET A 113 -4.69 -14.79 17.92
C MET A 113 -5.92 -14.44 18.75
N ALA A 114 -7.11 -14.50 18.16
CA ALA A 114 -8.38 -14.15 18.80
C ALA A 114 -9.10 -15.36 19.42
N ASN A 115 -8.55 -16.57 19.31
CA ASN A 115 -9.20 -17.83 19.68
C ASN A 115 -10.61 -17.96 19.09
N SER A 116 -10.75 -17.62 17.80
CA SER A 116 -12.02 -17.60 17.09
C SER A 116 -11.96 -18.42 15.79
N LYS A 117 -13.06 -18.49 15.05
CA LYS A 117 -13.10 -19.12 13.72
C LYS A 117 -13.80 -18.22 12.71
N HIS A 118 -13.12 -17.97 11.59
CA HIS A 118 -13.69 -17.32 10.44
C HIS A 118 -14.50 -18.31 9.58
N ASN A 119 -15.27 -17.76 8.64
CA ASN A 119 -15.88 -18.52 7.56
C ASN A 119 -15.16 -18.17 6.27
N SER A 120 -14.41 -19.12 5.71
CA SER A 120 -13.59 -18.91 4.51
C SER A 120 -14.41 -18.47 3.29
N ASN A 121 -15.63 -18.97 3.12
CA ASN A 121 -16.49 -18.55 2.01
C ASN A 121 -16.90 -17.08 2.17
N LYS A 122 -17.21 -16.64 3.39
CA LYS A 122 -17.54 -15.22 3.64
C LYS A 122 -16.34 -14.31 3.38
N GLU A 123 -15.15 -14.75 3.77
CA GLU A 123 -13.91 -14.01 3.52
C GLU A 123 -13.65 -13.85 2.01
N LEU A 124 -13.72 -14.94 1.24
CA LEU A 124 -13.51 -14.92 -0.20
C LEU A 124 -14.57 -14.12 -0.96
N VAL A 125 -15.85 -14.22 -0.56
CA VAL A 125 -16.92 -13.40 -1.14
C VAL A 125 -16.70 -11.91 -0.83
N GLY A 126 -16.33 -11.57 0.41
CA GLY A 126 -16.02 -10.19 0.79
C GLY A 126 -14.87 -9.61 -0.02
N GLN A 127 -13.79 -10.37 -0.20
CA GLN A 127 -12.66 -9.98 -1.04
C GLN A 127 -13.05 -9.84 -2.52
N GLY A 128 -13.87 -10.76 -3.04
CA GLY A 128 -14.40 -10.67 -4.40
C GLY A 128 -15.19 -9.38 -4.63
N ILE A 129 -16.07 -9.02 -3.68
CA ILE A 129 -16.82 -7.76 -3.73
C ILE A 129 -15.87 -6.57 -3.71
N ALA A 130 -14.89 -6.56 -2.80
CA ALA A 130 -13.89 -5.49 -2.75
C ALA A 130 -13.15 -5.33 -4.09
N ASN A 131 -12.78 -6.43 -4.73
CA ASN A 131 -12.08 -6.44 -6.02
C ASN A 131 -12.94 -6.11 -7.24
N MET A 132 -14.27 -6.21 -7.13
CA MET A 132 -15.19 -5.70 -8.14
C MET A 132 -15.43 -4.19 -8.00
N VAL A 133 -15.44 -3.67 -6.76
CA VAL A 133 -15.74 -2.26 -6.47
C VAL A 133 -14.51 -1.36 -6.56
N ALA A 134 -13.35 -1.80 -6.06
CA ALA A 134 -12.16 -0.97 -6.00
C ALA A 134 -11.72 -0.39 -7.37
N PRO A 135 -11.70 -1.16 -8.48
CA PRO A 135 -11.31 -0.63 -9.79
C PRO A 135 -12.21 0.50 -10.30
N LEU A 136 -13.47 0.55 -9.85
CA LEU A 136 -14.42 1.60 -10.24
C LEU A 136 -14.02 2.99 -9.69
N PHE A 137 -13.09 3.04 -8.74
CA PHE A 137 -12.51 4.26 -8.17
C PHE A 137 -10.99 4.33 -8.42
N GLY A 138 -10.48 3.63 -9.43
CA GLY A 138 -9.04 3.56 -9.72
C GLY A 138 -8.21 2.75 -8.71
N GLY A 139 -8.89 1.97 -7.87
CA GLY A 139 -8.24 1.11 -6.88
C GLY A 139 -7.57 -0.12 -7.51
N ILE A 140 -6.50 -0.58 -6.86
CA ILE A 140 -5.81 -1.83 -7.21
C ILE A 140 -6.47 -3.03 -6.52
N PRO A 141 -6.25 -4.27 -7.02
CA PRO A 141 -6.73 -5.47 -6.37
C PRO A 141 -6.31 -5.55 -4.90
N ALA A 142 -7.29 -5.77 -4.02
CA ALA A 142 -7.15 -5.94 -2.59
C ALA A 142 -6.80 -7.39 -2.21
N THR A 143 -5.87 -7.52 -1.26
CA THR A 143 -5.44 -8.80 -0.66
C THR A 143 -5.42 -8.74 0.87
N GLY A 144 -5.34 -9.91 1.50
CA GLY A 144 -5.20 -10.01 2.95
C GLY A 144 -3.88 -9.43 3.45
N ALA A 145 -3.90 -8.70 4.56
CA ALA A 145 -2.71 -8.07 5.14
C ALA A 145 -2.39 -8.63 6.53
N ILE A 146 -1.70 -9.77 6.57
CA ILE A 146 -1.39 -10.52 7.82
C ILE A 146 -0.80 -9.62 8.91
N ALA A 147 0.20 -8.81 8.56
CA ALA A 147 0.88 -7.94 9.52
C ALA A 147 -0.05 -6.87 10.12
N ARG A 148 -0.93 -6.27 9.31
CA ARG A 148 -1.90 -5.28 9.80
C ARG A 148 -2.94 -5.94 10.69
N THR A 149 -3.46 -7.10 10.29
CA THR A 149 -4.41 -7.88 11.07
C THR A 149 -3.85 -8.27 12.43
N ALA A 150 -2.61 -8.78 12.47
CA ALA A 150 -1.95 -9.16 13.71
C ALA A 150 -1.71 -7.95 14.63
N THR A 151 -1.23 -6.82 14.10
CA THR A 151 -1.06 -5.59 14.87
C THR A 151 -2.40 -5.08 15.40
N ASN A 152 -3.47 -5.14 14.59
CA ASN A 152 -4.80 -4.70 14.99
C ASN A 152 -5.33 -5.51 16.19
N ILE A 153 -5.17 -6.83 16.17
CA ILE A 153 -5.58 -7.72 17.27
C ILE A 153 -4.72 -7.50 18.52
N LYS A 154 -3.39 -7.33 18.36
CA LYS A 154 -2.49 -6.99 19.48
C LYS A 154 -2.86 -5.67 20.15
N ASN A 155 -3.44 -4.73 19.39
CA ASN A 155 -3.96 -3.46 19.90
C ASN A 155 -5.39 -3.56 20.45
N GLY A 156 -5.93 -4.77 20.62
CA GLY A 156 -7.22 -5.01 21.27
C GLY A 156 -8.44 -4.98 20.36
N ALA A 157 -8.26 -5.10 19.03
CA ALA A 157 -9.41 -5.21 18.12
C ALA A 157 -10.20 -6.51 18.37
N THR A 158 -11.51 -6.37 18.60
CA THR A 158 -12.42 -7.48 18.91
C THR A 158 -13.56 -7.66 17.89
N SER A 159 -13.66 -6.76 16.90
CA SER A 159 -14.72 -6.81 15.90
C SER A 159 -14.28 -6.26 14.53
N PRO A 160 -15.01 -6.57 13.44
CA PRO A 160 -14.74 -6.03 12.10
C PRO A 160 -14.80 -4.50 12.01
N VAL A 161 -15.41 -3.83 13.01
CA VAL A 161 -15.50 -2.37 13.09
C VAL A 161 -14.13 -1.71 13.09
N SER A 162 -13.11 -2.35 13.68
CA SER A 162 -11.75 -1.79 13.64
C SER A 162 -11.24 -1.61 12.20
N GLY A 163 -11.54 -2.56 11.31
CA GLY A 163 -11.18 -2.45 9.88
C GLY A 163 -11.94 -1.33 9.17
N MET A 164 -13.24 -1.16 9.46
CA MET A 164 -14.05 -0.07 8.92
C MET A 164 -13.51 1.30 9.36
N VAL A 165 -13.18 1.44 10.64
CA VAL A 165 -12.58 2.66 11.19
C VAL A 165 -11.22 2.94 10.54
N HIS A 166 -10.37 1.92 10.37
CA HIS A 166 -9.10 2.08 9.66
C HIS A 166 -9.29 2.61 8.23
N GLY A 167 -10.23 2.04 7.48
CA GLY A 167 -10.58 2.52 6.14
C GLY A 167 -11.07 3.97 6.12
N MET A 168 -11.96 4.33 7.05
CA MET A 168 -12.44 5.71 7.19
C MET A 168 -11.32 6.69 7.55
N VAL A 169 -10.40 6.30 8.43
CA VAL A 169 -9.25 7.14 8.80
C VAL A 169 -8.35 7.38 7.59
N VAL A 170 -8.04 6.33 6.81
CA VAL A 170 -7.26 6.47 5.57
C VAL A 170 -7.95 7.40 4.58
N LEU A 171 -9.27 7.26 4.41
CA LEU A 171 -10.06 8.14 3.54
C LEU A 171 -10.03 9.60 4.01
N LEU A 172 -10.16 9.84 5.31
CA LEU A 172 -10.08 11.19 5.89
C LEU A 172 -8.69 11.80 5.71
N VAL A 173 -7.62 11.04 5.97
CA VAL A 173 -6.24 11.50 5.77
C VAL A 173 -6.02 11.90 4.31
N TYR A 174 -6.50 11.07 3.37
CA TYR A 174 -6.45 11.40 1.95
C TYR A 174 -7.23 12.68 1.63
N TYR A 175 -8.46 12.82 2.11
CA TYR A 175 -9.26 14.03 1.92
C TYR A 175 -8.59 15.30 2.49
N PHE A 176 -8.03 15.23 3.71
CA PHE A 176 -7.29 16.34 4.29
C PHE A 176 -6.03 16.68 3.50
N TYR A 177 -5.32 15.68 2.99
CA TYR A 177 -4.16 15.89 2.12
C TYR A 177 -4.56 16.64 0.84
N LEU A 178 -5.64 16.23 0.17
CA LEU A 178 -6.18 16.94 -0.99
C LEU A 178 -6.56 18.39 -0.65
N ARG A 179 -7.26 18.61 0.47
CA ARG A 179 -7.66 19.95 0.92
C ARG A 179 -6.45 20.84 1.25
N LEU A 180 -5.40 20.28 1.83
CA LEU A 180 -4.17 21.00 2.13
C LEU A 180 -3.52 21.50 0.84
N LEU A 181 -3.40 20.65 -0.19
CA LEU A 181 -2.84 21.02 -1.49
C LEU A 181 -3.65 22.14 -2.17
N PHE A 182 -4.98 22.09 -2.08
CA PHE A 182 -5.86 23.15 -2.61
C PHE A 182 -5.71 24.52 -1.93
N ILE A 183 -5.19 24.59 -0.70
CA ILE A 183 -4.99 25.85 0.02
C ILE A 183 -3.65 26.51 -0.36
N PHE A 184 -2.67 25.71 -0.80
CA PHE A 184 -1.33 26.18 -1.14
C PHE A 184 -1.11 26.47 -2.64
N HIS A 185 -2.17 26.37 -3.45
CA HIS A 185 -2.22 26.81 -4.85
C HIS A 185 -3.23 27.95 -4.99
#